data_AF-A0AAD5CU93-F1
#
_entry.id   AF-A0AAD5CU93-F1
#
_cell.length_a   1.000
_cell.length_b   1.000
_cell.length_c   1.000
_cell.angle_alpha   90.00
_cell.angle_beta   90.00
_cell.angle_gamma   90.00
#
_symmetry.space_group_name_H-M   'P 1'
#
loop_
_entity.id
_entity.type
_entity.pdbx_description
1 polymer ?
#
loop_
_entity_poly.entity_id
_entity_poly.type
_entity_poly.pdbx_seq_one_letter_code
_entity_poly.pdbx_strand_id
1 'polypeptide(L)'
;ESYTFTVGYHELSGSKIPLKKPLLVLKKNIIKSDMVVDQNDESLSSSKVELEVTGIIRHRILFKTRPKALISEPQPAVKRK
;
A
#
# COMPACT_ATOMS: atom_id res chain seq x y z
N GLU A 1 4.65 -9.87 16.49
CA GLU A 1 3.32 -9.23 16.57
C GLU A 1 2.47 -9.75 15.40
N SER A 2 1.32 -10.35 15.70
CA SER A 2 0.37 -10.92 14.73
C SER A 2 -0.75 -9.93 14.43
N TYR A 3 -1.19 -9.86 13.18
CA TYR A 3 -2.23 -8.95 12.71
C TYR A 3 -3.28 -9.70 11.90
N THR A 4 -4.52 -9.22 11.96
CA THR A 4 -5.61 -9.66 11.07
C THR A 4 -6.00 -8.50 10.16
N PHE A 5 -6.33 -8.80 8.92
CA PHE A 5 -6.80 -7.84 7.92
C PHE A 5 -8.00 -8.42 7.19
N THR A 6 -9.12 -7.72 7.27
CA THR A 6 -10.38 -8.15 6.67
C THR A 6 -10.62 -7.40 5.37
N VAL A 7 -10.86 -8.13 4.29
CA VAL A 7 -11.17 -7.59 2.96
C VAL A 7 -12.39 -8.31 2.41
N GLY A 8 -13.51 -7.58 2.31
CA GLY A 8 -14.80 -8.20 1.99
C GLY A 8 -15.15 -9.30 2.99
N TYR A 9 -15.41 -10.51 2.50
CA TYR A 9 -15.69 -11.70 3.33
C TYR A 9 -14.45 -12.55 3.64
N HIS A 10 -13.25 -12.07 3.33
CA HIS A 10 -12.01 -12.78 3.60
C HIS A 10 -11.27 -12.17 4.78
N GLU A 11 -10.73 -13.03 5.64
CA GLU A 11 -9.78 -12.66 6.68
C GLU A 11 -8.38 -13.15 6.30
N LEU A 12 -7.41 -12.25 6.37
CA LEU A 12 -6.00 -12.54 6.19
C LEU A 12 -5.28 -12.42 7.53
N SER A 13 -4.55 -13.46 7.92
CA SER A 13 -3.66 -13.43 9.07
C SER A 13 -2.23 -13.12 8.63
N GLY A 14 -1.56 -12.22 9.33
CA GLY A 14 -0.24 -11.74 8.96
C GLY A 14 0.62 -11.46 10.20
N SER A 15 1.86 -11.08 9.94
CA SER A 15 2.82 -10.71 10.98
C SER A 15 3.59 -9.46 10.60
N LYS A 16 3.97 -8.67 11.61
CA LYS A 16 4.88 -7.54 11.42
C LYS A 16 6.31 -8.03 11.37
N ILE A 17 6.98 -7.65 10.29
CA ILE A 17 8.33 -8.07 9.97
C ILE A 17 9.20 -6.81 9.80
N PRO A 18 10.35 -6.71 10.49
CA PRO A 18 11.30 -5.63 10.26
C PRO A 18 11.95 -5.76 8.88
N LEU A 19 12.18 -4.64 8.21
CA LEU A 19 12.91 -4.59 6.96
C LEU A 19 14.41 -4.58 7.23
N LYS A 20 15.18 -5.43 6.53
CA LYS A 20 16.65 -5.44 6.61
C LYS A 20 17.27 -4.11 6.20
N LYS A 21 16.63 -3.40 5.26
CA LYS A 21 16.98 -2.06 4.80
C LYS A 21 15.71 -1.19 4.84
N PRO A 22 15.66 -0.12 5.64
CA PRO A 22 14.52 0.79 5.65
C PRO A 22 14.32 1.47 4.29
N LEU A 23 13.07 1.81 3.97
CA LEU A 23 12.71 2.50 2.74
C LEU A 23 12.36 3.96 3.04
N LEU A 24 13.00 4.90 2.34
CA LEU A 24 12.63 6.31 2.37
C LEU A 24 11.43 6.54 1.44
N VAL A 25 10.39 7.21 1.96
CA VAL A 25 9.22 7.61 1.18
C VAL A 25 9.43 9.05 0.72
N LEU A 26 9.40 9.25 -0.58
CA LEU A 26 9.54 10.55 -1.23
C LEU A 26 8.25 10.88 -1.97
N LYS A 27 7.73 12.09 -1.77
CA LYS A 27 6.63 12.63 -2.54
C LYS A 27 7.20 13.53 -3.64
N LYS A 28 6.83 13.23 -4.89
CA LYS A 28 7.21 14.06 -6.04
C LYS A 28 6.25 15.24 -6.17
N ASN A 29 6.76 16.45 -6.07
CA ASN A 29 6.04 17.68 -6.31
C ASN A 29 6.54 18.28 -7.64
N ILE A 30 5.62 18.52 -8.58
CA ILE A 30 5.93 19.16 -9.86
C ILE A 30 5.40 20.59 -9.77
N ILE A 31 6.30 21.57 -9.80
CA ILE A 31 5.94 22.98 -9.85
C ILE A 31 5.75 23.32 -11.33
N LYS A 32 4.49 23.49 -11.73
CA LYS A 32 4.18 24.12 -13.02
C LYS A 32 4.39 25.61 -12.82
N SER A 33 5.41 26.18 -13.46
CA SER A 33 5.52 27.63 -13.57
C SER A 33 4.35 28.12 -14.39
N ASP A 34 3.54 29.01 -13.82
CA ASP A 34 2.38 29.64 -14.45
C ASP A 34 2.81 30.70 -15.47
N MET A 35 3.66 30.31 -16.41
CA MET A 35 4.00 31.14 -17.56
C MET A 35 3.18 30.64 -18.74
N VAL A 36 2.15 31.42 -19.05
CA VAL A 36 1.39 31.39 -20.29
C VAL A 36 2.37 31.31 -21.46
N VAL A 37 2.47 30.17 -22.14
CA VAL A 37 3.16 30.08 -23.43
C VAL A 37 2.33 29.22 -24.37
N ASP A 38 2.15 29.82 -25.53
CA ASP A 38 1.37 29.43 -26.70
C ASP A 38 1.60 27.98 -27.15
N GLN A 39 0.56 27.42 -27.76
CA GLN A 39 0.59 26.11 -28.39
C GLN A 39 1.57 26.14 -29.56
N ASN A 40 2.78 25.58 -29.43
CA ASN A 40 3.61 24.99 -30.52
C ASN A 40 5.10 24.92 -30.12
N ASP A 41 5.49 24.13 -29.13
CA ASP A 41 6.87 23.62 -29.16
C ASP A 41 7.05 22.29 -28.42
N GLU A 42 7.66 21.36 -29.14
CA GLU A 42 8.02 20.00 -28.73
C GLU A 42 9.32 20.03 -27.90
N SER A 43 9.33 20.87 -26.87
CA SER A 43 10.44 20.96 -25.92
C SER A 43 9.86 21.11 -24.53
N LEU A 44 9.90 20.00 -23.77
CA LEU A 44 9.42 19.87 -22.39
C LEU A 44 10.22 20.80 -21.45
N SER A 45 9.92 22.09 -21.50
CA SER A 45 10.58 23.15 -20.77
C SER A 45 10.32 23.02 -19.26
N SER A 46 11.43 22.82 -18.54
CA SER A 46 11.71 23.33 -17.18
C SER A 46 10.69 23.18 -16.04
N SER A 47 9.78 22.20 -16.05
CA SER A 47 8.99 21.92 -14.84
C SER A 47 9.92 21.54 -13.67
N LYS A 48 10.02 22.40 -12.65
CA LYS A 48 10.90 22.20 -11.50
C LYS A 48 10.32 21.04 -10.67
N VAL A 49 11.11 19.98 -10.51
CA VAL A 49 10.72 18.81 -9.71
C VAL A 49 11.38 18.92 -8.34
N GLU A 50 10.56 18.89 -7.29
CA GLU A 50 10.99 18.83 -5.91
C GLU A 50 10.58 17.48 -5.30
N LEU A 51 11.46 16.91 -4.48
CA LEU A 51 11.21 15.66 -3.77
C LEU A 51 11.13 15.95 -2.28
N GLU A 52 9.97 15.70 -1.70
CA GLU A 52 9.69 15.93 -0.29
C GLU A 52 9.82 14.60 0.48
N VAL A 53 10.63 14.60 1.54
CA VAL A 53 10.76 13.43 2.42
C VAL A 53 9.50 13.30 3.28
N THR A 54 8.75 12.23 3.05
CA THR A 54 7.45 12.00 3.71
C THR A 54 7.56 11.06 4.91
N GLY A 55 8.54 10.16 4.92
CA GLY A 55 8.73 9.23 6.03
C GLY A 55 9.71 8.10 5.73
N ILE A 56 9.92 7.22 6.73
CA ILE A 56 10.79 6.04 6.62
C ILE A 56 9.99 4.80 7.03
N ILE A 57 9.88 3.82 6.13
CA ILE A 57 9.27 2.52 6.41
C ILE A 57 10.36 1.59 6.96
N ARG A 58 10.19 1.14 8.21
CA ARG A 58 11.11 0.19 8.88
C ARG A 58 10.53 -1.20 9.06
N HIS A 59 9.22 -1.33 9.01
CA HIS A 59 8.49 -2.57 9.21
C HIS A 59 7.42 -2.71 8.14
N ARG A 60 7.04 -3.95 7.81
CA ARG A 60 5.87 -4.27 7.00
C ARG A 60 4.99 -5.29 7.72
N ILE A 61 3.69 -5.21 7.52
CA ILE A 61 2.78 -6.30 7.87
C ILE A 61 2.66 -7.20 6.64
N LEU A 62 2.97 -8.49 6.79
CA LEU A 62 3.00 -9.44 5.70
C LEU A 62 2.00 -10.57 5.93
N PHE A 63 1.12 -10.75 4.96
CA PHE A 63 0.12 -11.82 4.90
C PHE A 63 0.61 -12.88 3.89
N LYS A 64 1.13 -14.01 4.38
CA LYS A 64 1.58 -15.13 3.53
C LYS A 64 0.61 -16.30 3.48
N THR A 65 -0.33 -16.34 4.43
CA THR A 65 -1.29 -17.45 4.55
C THR A 65 -2.46 -17.24 3.60
N ARG A 66 -3.06 -18.34 3.12
CA ARG A 66 -4.26 -18.31 2.30
C ARG A 66 -5.40 -17.58 3.06
N PRO A 67 -6.13 -16.65 2.41
CA PRO A 67 -7.27 -15.97 3.03
C PRO A 67 -8.36 -16.96 3.45
N LYS A 68 -8.94 -16.75 4.64
CA LYS A 68 -10.06 -17.54 5.16
C LYS A 68 -11.37 -16.86 4.81
N ALA A 69 -12.32 -17.59 4.24
CA ALA A 69 -13.65 -17.05 4.00
C ALA A 69 -14.49 -17.15 5.29
N LEU A 70 -15.07 -16.03 5.71
CA LEU A 70 -15.94 -15.97 6.89
C LEU A 70 -17.29 -16.68 6.66
N ILE A 71 -17.68 -16.83 5.40
CA ILE A 71 -18.99 -17.40 5.01
C ILE A 71 -18.94 -18.90 4.73
N SER A 72 -17.75 -19.52 4.73
CA SER A 72 -17.59 -20.93 4.35
C SER A 72 -17.51 -21.88 5.54
N GLU A 73 -17.88 -21.45 6.75
CA GLU A 73 -17.84 -22.35 7.90
C GLU A 73 -18.79 -23.54 7.68
N PRO A 74 -18.30 -24.79 7.64
CA PRO A 74 -19.18 -25.94 7.68
C PRO A 74 -19.83 -25.94 9.07
N GLN A 75 -21.17 -25.94 9.11
CA GLN A 75 -21.89 -26.06 10.37
C GLN A 75 -21.36 -27.29 11.12
N PRO A 76 -21.06 -27.18 12.44
CA PRO A 76 -20.68 -28.35 13.21
C PRO A 76 -21.82 -29.36 13.08
N ALA A 77 -21.53 -30.54 12.53
CA ALA A 77 -22.48 -31.63 12.47
C ALA A 77 -22.86 -31.97 13.91
N VAL A 78 -24.00 -31.44 14.36
CA VAL A 78 -24.62 -31.81 15.63
C VAL A 78 -25.00 -33.28 15.48
N LYS A 79 -24.10 -34.17 15.89
CA LYS A 79 -24.41 -35.58 16.05
C LYS A 79 -25.48 -35.67 17.14
N ARG A 80 -26.75 -35.74 16.73
CA ARG A 80 -27.83 -36.15 17.62
C ARG A 80 -27.50 -37.58 18.05
N LYS A 81 -27.28 -37.75 19.36
CA LYS A 81 -27.27 -39.06 20.01
C LYS A 81 -28.68 -39.61 20.09
#